data_AF-A0A5C1MDZ3-F1
#
_entry.id   AF-A0A5C1MDZ3-F1
#
_cell.length_a   1.000
_cell.length_b   1.000
_cell.length_c   1.000
_cell.angle_alpha   90.00
_cell.angle_beta   90.00
_cell.angle_gamma   90.00
#
_symmetry.space_group_name_H-M   'P 1'
#
loop_
_entity.id
_entity.type
_entity.pdbx_description
1 polymer ?
#
loop_
_entity_poly.entity_id
_entity_poly.type
_entity_poly.pdbx_seq_one_letter_code
_entity_poly.pdbx_strand_id
1 'polypeptide(L)' 'MAAPTEPWTRDLELVVREALSAIRFGTVTLVVQDGRVIQVDKSEKIRLNKVGYVDGGGI' A
#
# COMPACT_ATOMS: atom_id res chain seq x y z
N MET A 1 7.65 -9.56 -34.68
CA MET A 1 8.06 -10.05 -33.35
C MET A 1 7.83 -8.92 -32.38
N ALA A 2 6.79 -8.97 -31.55
CA ALA A 2 6.57 -7.99 -30.49
C ALA A 2 7.55 -8.32 -29.34
N ALA A 3 8.29 -7.32 -28.87
CA ALA A 3 9.13 -7.47 -27.68
C ALA A 3 8.30 -8.04 -26.51
N PRO A 4 8.88 -8.89 -25.63
CA PRO A 4 8.16 -9.30 -24.43
C PRO A 4 7.77 -8.04 -23.68
N THR A 5 6.46 -7.85 -23.53
CA THR A 5 5.93 -6.80 -22.67
C THR A 5 6.18 -7.28 -21.26
N GLU A 6 7.37 -6.97 -20.72
CA GLU A 6 7.68 -7.34 -19.35
C GLU A 6 6.60 -6.74 -18.43
N PRO A 7 5.87 -7.58 -17.67
CA PRO A 7 4.85 -7.10 -16.75
C PRO A 7 5.45 -6.25 -15.63
N TRP A 8 6.76 -6.38 -15.40
CA TRP A 8 7.50 -5.78 -14.29
C TRP A 8 8.58 -4.84 -14.78
N THR A 9 8.33 -3.54 -14.67
CA THR A 9 9.29 -2.49 -15.03
C THR A 9 10.00 -1.94 -13.80
N ARG A 10 11.17 -1.31 -14.00
CA ARG A 10 11.92 -0.64 -12.93
C ARG A 10 11.11 0.44 -12.21
N ASP A 11 10.30 1.20 -12.96
CA ASP A 11 9.39 2.19 -12.39
C ASP A 11 8.34 1.55 -11.46
N LEU A 12 7.75 0.42 -11.87
CA LEU A 12 6.81 -0.31 -11.03
C LEU A 12 7.47 -0.80 -9.73
N GLU A 13 8.69 -1.33 -9.84
CA GLU A 13 9.46 -1.77 -8.67
C GLU A 13 9.68 -0.62 -7.68
N LEU A 14 10.03 0.57 -8.16
CA LEU A 14 10.20 1.75 -7.32
C LEU A 14 8.90 2.13 -6.62
N VAL A 15 7.78 2.21 -7.36
CA VAL A 15 6.46 2.56 -6.81
C VAL A 15 6.01 1.56 -5.76
N VAL A 16 6.16 0.26 -6.02
CA VAL A 16 5.79 -0.79 -5.07
C VAL A 16 6.68 -0.74 -3.83
N ARG A 17 8.00 -0.53 -4.00
CA ARG A 17 8.94 -0.41 -2.88
C ARG A 17 8.63 0.79 -2.00
N GLU A 18 8.33 1.94 -2.58
CA GLU A 18 7.92 3.13 -1.83
C GLU A 18 6.59 2.91 -1.11
N ALA A 19 5.60 2.29 -1.76
CA ALA A 19 4.33 1.96 -1.14
C ALA A 19 4.49 1.02 0.07
N LEU A 20 5.32 -0.02 -0.07
CA LEU A 20 5.63 -0.95 1.02
C LEU A 20 6.44 -0.29 2.15
N SER A 21 7.38 0.61 1.81
CA SER A 21 8.17 1.32 2.82
C SER A 21 7.34 2.35 3.60
N ALA A 22 6.31 2.91 2.99
CA ALA A 22 5.45 3.91 3.62
C ALA A 22 4.38 3.28 4.53
N ILE A 23 3.90 2.08 4.21
CA ILE A 23 2.81 1.43 4.96
C ILE A 23 3.36 0.75 6.22
N ARG A 24 2.87 1.15 7.39
CA ARG A 24 3.16 0.44 8.66
C ARG A 24 2.23 -0.74 8.91
N PHE A 25 0.94 -0.55 8.66
CA PHE A 25 -0.09 -1.58 8.80
C PHE A 25 -1.13 -1.38 7.72
N GLY A 26 -1.07 -2.17 6.66
CA GLY A 26 -1.93 -1.98 5.50
C GLY A 26 -1.75 -3.06 4.44
N THR A 27 -2.26 -2.78 3.24
CA THR A 27 -2.32 -3.69 2.10
C THR A 27 -1.99 -2.92 0.83
N VAL A 28 -1.14 -3.50 -0.02
CA VAL A 28 -0.89 -3.00 -1.37
C VAL A 28 -1.58 -3.96 -2.35
N THR A 29 -2.47 -3.44 -3.17
CA THR A 29 -3.21 -4.21 -4.17
C THR A 29 -2.71 -3.85 -5.56
N LEU A 30 -2.17 -4.84 -6.27
CA LEU A 30 -1.72 -4.70 -7.65
C LEU A 30 -2.80 -5.24 -8.59
N VAL A 31 -3.23 -4.42 -9.55
CA VAL A 31 -4.18 -4.83 -10.58
C VAL A 31 -3.42 -5.04 -11.88
N VAL A 32 -3.50 -6.27 -12.40
CA VAL A 32 -2.84 -6.68 -13.64
C VAL A 32 -3.90 -7.02 -14.66
N GLN A 33 -3.83 -6.41 -15.83
CA GLN A 33 -4.73 -6.68 -16.96
C GLN A 33 -3.88 -6.82 -18.22
N ASP A 34 -4.21 -7.80 -19.07
CA ASP A 34 -3.50 -8.06 -20.34
C ASP A 34 -1.97 -8.24 -20.17
N GLY A 35 -1.55 -8.87 -19.06
CA GLY A 35 -0.13 -9.07 -18.76
C GLY A 35 0.63 -7.79 -18.41
N ARG A 36 -0.06 -6.69 -18.07
CA ARG A 36 0.56 -5.43 -17.62
C ARG A 36 -0.07 -4.95 -16.34
N VAL A 37 0.73 -4.38 -15.44
CA VAL A 37 0.20 -3.72 -14.24
C VAL A 37 -0.42 -2.39 -14.64
N ILE A 38 -1.72 -2.26 -14.39
CA ILE A 38 -2.50 -1.06 -14.73
C ILE A 38 -2.80 -0.19 -13.51
N GLN A 39 -2.76 -0.77 -12.30
CA GLN A 39 -3.06 -0.04 -11.07
C GLN A 39 -2.26 -0.59 -9.89
N VAL A 40 -1.84 0.31 -9.01
CA VAL A 40 -1.28 0.02 -7.70
C VAL A 40 -2.08 0.80 -6.67
N ASP A 41 -2.89 0.12 -5.88
CA ASP A 41 -3.61 0.70 -4.74
C ASP A 41 -2.82 0.46 -3.46
N LYS A 42 -2.70 1.50 -2.62
CA LYS A 42 -2.06 1.41 -1.30
C LYS A 42 -3.11 1.78 -0.24
N SER A 43 -3.42 0.83 0.63
CA SER A 43 -4.44 0.98 1.66
C SER A 43 -3.81 0.83 3.04
N GLU A 44 -3.74 1.91 3.82
CA GLU A 44 -3.24 1.88 5.20
C GLU A 44 -4.38 1.77 6.21
N LYS A 45 -4.29 0.82 7.14
CA LYS A 45 -5.28 0.60 8.20
C LYS A 45 -4.75 1.10 9.53
N ILE A 46 -5.13 2.32 9.88
CA ILE A 46 -4.83 2.92 11.18
C ILE A 46 -5.78 2.32 12.22
N ARG A 47 -5.24 1.55 13.18
CA ARG A 47 -6.00 1.12 14.36
C ARG A 47 -5.82 2.15 15.47
N LEU A 48 -6.86 2.94 15.71
CA LEU A 48 -6.96 3.80 16.89
C LEU A 48 -7.28 2.92 18.11
N ASN A 49 -6.31 2.15 18.60
CA ASN A 49 -6.48 1.43 19.85
C ASN A 49 -6.02 2.35 20.99
N LYS A 50 -6.98 2.70 21.85
CA LYS A 50 -6.83 3.47 23.08
C LYS A 50 -6.81 5.00 22.87
N VAL A 51 -8.02 5.56 22.71
CA VAL A 51 -8.32 6.81 23.42
C VAL A 51 -7.93 6.55 24.87
N GLY A 52 -6.83 7.15 25.30
CA GLY A 52 -6.36 7.08 26.67
C GLY A 52 -7.53 7.45 27.57
N TYR A 53 -7.80 6.59 28.53
CA TYR A 53 -8.65 6.84 29.68
C TYR A 53 -8.32 8.26 30.18
N VAL A 54 -9.20 9.22 29.93
CA VAL A 54 -9.14 10.49 30.64
C VAL A 54 -9.61 10.15 32.04
N ASP A 55 -8.63 9.90 32.90
CA ASP A 55 -8.80 9.87 34.34
C ASP A 55 -9.31 11.26 34.74
N GLY A 56 -10.63 11.43 34.64
CA GLY A 56 -11.35 12.57 35.17
C GLY A 56 -11.77 12.24 36.59
N GLY A 57 -10.79 12.05 37.48
CA GLY A 57 -11.01 12.30 38.89
C GLY A 57 -11.37 13.78 39.05
N GLY A 58 -12.63 14.04 39.41
CA GLY A 58 -13.14 15.38 39.66
C GLY A 58 -14.49 15.27 40.36
N ILE A 59 -14.41 15.36 41.68
CA ILE A 59 -15.53 15.57 42.62
C ILE A 59 -16.46 16.73 42.22
#